data_AF-A0A0H3CF13-F1
#
_entry.id   AF-A0A0H3CF13-F1
#
_cell.length_a   1.000
_cell.length_b   1.000
_cell.length_c   1.000
_cell.angle_alpha   90.00
_cell.angle_beta   90.00
_cell.angle_gamma   90.00
#
_symmetry.space_group_name_H-M   'P 1'
#
loop_
_entity.id
_entity.type
_entity.pdbx_description
1 polymer ?
#
loop_
_entity_poly.entity_id
_entity_poly.type
_entity_poly.pdbx_seq_one_letter_code
_entity_poly.pdbx_strand_id
1 'polypeptide(L)'
;MGAGQGVATFSVSQRKAIQDELEILRRLNPQYEDFFNSHPAEPFFIKNLENIQGDERDVIMISVGYARNKQGYLAMRFGPLGSQGGERRLNVLISRAKRRCEVFASITDEDIDLERAKGVGVLAFKLFLQYARTGRLSMSTVSGRPMDSVFEEQVASALQKRGYQVHPQVGIAGFFIDLAIADPDLPGRYLLGIECDGSAYHSSRSARERDRLRQAVLEDHGWIIHRIWSTDWFQRPEEQLQKVIYAIENAKRELNNRAEHTYGRSRAVPVDIVTVEREDVVEIGLDRTDSANDQSIIYEEAQPEANLSYALHETPTGILADMVEKIVFTESPIHLNEVITRLRSAWGLQRAGARIESVVSQAAQIACKRGKIYKEQEFFIHKEVAIRIRNRQHVLSAGVRKPELIAPIEIASGVFDIVSASLGATEDEIITSVSRMLGFKSTSSLLRKVISEVIEQEIKDNRLKQQDGLIVIGDASSAQKAI
;
A
#
# COMPACT_ATOMS: atom_id res chain seq x y z
N MET A 1 21.19 31.15 -7.30
CA MET A 1 19.82 30.88 -6.80
C MET A 1 19.65 29.38 -6.76
N GLY A 2 19.31 28.82 -5.59
CA GLY A 2 19.02 27.39 -5.47
C GLY A 2 17.76 27.05 -6.26
N ALA A 3 17.71 25.85 -6.84
CA ALA A 3 16.50 25.36 -7.50
C ALA A 3 15.42 25.10 -6.43
N GLY A 4 14.21 25.62 -6.64
CA GLY A 4 13.08 25.34 -5.74
C GLY A 4 12.76 23.84 -5.75
N GLN A 5 12.57 23.22 -4.59
CA GLN A 5 12.29 21.79 -4.47
C GLN A 5 10.96 21.55 -3.74
N GLY A 6 10.27 20.48 -4.11
CA GLY A 6 9.07 20.03 -3.42
C GLY A 6 8.92 18.51 -3.46
N VAL A 7 8.23 17.97 -2.46
CA VAL A 7 7.86 16.57 -2.39
C VAL A 7 6.36 16.43 -2.59
N ALA A 8 5.98 15.55 -3.50
CA ALA A 8 4.61 15.18 -3.79
C ALA A 8 4.35 13.73 -3.37
N THR A 9 3.22 13.45 -2.72
CA THR A 9 2.86 12.09 -2.30
C THR A 9 1.49 11.68 -2.82
N PHE A 10 1.28 10.37 -3.01
CA PHE A 10 -0.02 9.87 -3.50
C PHE A 10 -1.06 9.74 -2.40
N SER A 11 -0.63 9.66 -1.14
CA SER A 11 -1.50 9.55 0.03
C SER A 11 -1.13 10.55 1.13
N VAL A 12 -2.11 10.87 1.97
CA VAL A 12 -1.92 11.71 3.16
C VAL A 12 -1.00 11.01 4.18
N SER A 13 -1.12 9.70 4.32
CA SER A 13 -0.26 8.91 5.22
C SER A 13 1.21 8.99 4.82
N GLN A 14 1.51 8.87 3.52
CA GLN A 14 2.88 9.00 3.01
C GLN A 14 3.41 10.42 3.16
N ARG A 15 2.55 11.44 2.96
CA ARG A 15 2.90 12.85 3.19
C ARG A 15 3.39 13.06 4.61
N LYS A 16 2.62 12.56 5.58
CA LYS A 16 2.91 12.68 7.00
C LYS A 16 4.19 11.95 7.36
N ALA A 17 4.36 10.71 6.92
CA ALA A 17 5.58 9.94 7.18
C ALA A 17 6.86 10.64 6.68
N ILE A 18 6.83 11.22 5.48
CA ILE A 18 7.99 11.96 4.96
C ILE A 18 8.20 13.26 5.72
N GLN A 19 7.12 13.96 6.10
CA GLN A 19 7.22 15.19 6.88
C GLN A 19 7.85 14.94 8.26
N ASP A 20 7.36 13.93 8.98
CA ASP A 20 7.85 13.55 10.31
C ASP A 20 9.36 13.19 10.24
N GLU A 21 9.76 12.34 9.29
CA GLU A 21 11.18 11.96 9.10
C GLU A 21 12.06 13.16 8.70
N LEU A 22 11.55 14.05 7.84
CA LEU A 22 12.31 15.24 7.44
C LEU A 22 12.55 16.17 8.63
N GLU A 23 11.55 16.35 9.50
CA GLU A 23 11.69 17.17 10.71
C GLU A 23 12.74 16.60 11.66
N ILE A 24 12.76 15.28 11.86
CA ILE A 24 13.81 14.61 12.65
C ILE A 24 15.19 14.86 12.02
N LEU A 25 15.33 14.64 10.71
CA LEU A 25 16.62 14.83 10.02
C LEU A 25 17.10 16.28 10.05
N ARG A 26 16.20 17.25 9.97
CA ARG A 26 16.52 18.68 10.10
C ARG A 26 17.03 19.03 11.50
N ARG A 27 16.38 18.50 12.56
CA ARG A 27 16.84 18.70 13.95
C ARG A 27 18.24 18.12 14.18
N LEU A 28 18.51 16.94 13.61
CA LEU A 28 19.82 16.29 13.70
C LEU A 28 20.90 16.96 12.83
N ASN A 29 20.49 17.74 11.83
CA ASN A 29 21.40 18.41 10.90
C ASN A 29 21.07 19.90 10.71
N PRO A 30 21.32 20.74 11.74
CA PRO A 30 20.99 22.17 11.70
C PRO A 30 21.66 22.94 10.55
N GLN A 31 22.77 22.44 10.00
CA GLN A 31 23.48 23.06 8.87
C GLN A 31 22.63 23.18 7.59
N TYR A 32 21.51 22.44 7.49
CA TYR A 32 20.61 22.52 6.34
C TYR A 32 19.43 23.48 6.54
N GLU A 33 19.27 24.11 7.71
CA GLU A 33 18.16 25.04 7.98
C GLU A 33 18.14 26.23 7.02
N ASP A 34 19.33 26.70 6.61
CA ASP A 34 19.46 27.76 5.63
C ASP A 34 18.76 27.41 4.32
N PHE A 35 18.77 26.15 3.87
CA PHE A 35 18.07 25.74 2.65
C PHE A 35 16.55 25.94 2.74
N PHE A 36 15.96 25.60 3.89
CA PHE A 36 14.52 25.71 4.12
C PHE A 36 14.06 27.17 4.32
N ASN A 37 14.94 28.02 4.85
CA ASN A 37 14.64 29.43 5.14
C ASN A 37 15.04 30.39 4.00
N SER A 38 15.95 29.98 3.10
CA SER A 38 16.55 30.84 2.06
C SER A 38 15.66 31.13 0.85
N HIS A 39 14.49 30.48 0.71
CA HIS A 39 13.60 30.65 -0.43
C HIS A 39 12.19 31.12 -0.01
N PRO A 40 12.00 32.37 0.47
CA PRO A 40 10.70 32.85 0.96
C PRO A 40 9.60 32.86 -0.12
N ALA A 41 9.97 33.08 -1.38
CA ALA A 41 9.02 33.13 -2.50
C ALA A 41 8.61 31.74 -3.03
N GLU A 42 9.51 30.75 -2.92
CA GLU A 42 9.26 29.36 -3.36
C GLU A 42 9.73 28.37 -2.28
N PRO A 43 9.08 28.33 -1.11
CA PRO A 43 9.55 27.51 0.01
C PRO A 43 9.47 26.01 -0.33
N PHE A 44 10.32 25.21 0.31
CA PHE A 44 10.21 23.76 0.22
C PHE A 44 8.84 23.30 0.75
N PHE A 45 8.20 22.34 0.07
CA PHE A 45 6.91 21.81 0.51
C PHE A 45 6.85 20.29 0.46
N ILE A 46 5.94 19.73 1.26
CA ILE A 46 5.51 18.33 1.18
C ILE A 46 3.99 18.32 1.08
N LYS A 47 3.44 17.95 -0.09
CA LYS A 47 1.99 17.98 -0.37
C LYS A 47 1.54 16.64 -0.97
N ASN A 48 0.29 16.27 -0.74
CA ASN A 48 -0.31 15.08 -1.34
C ASN A 48 -1.07 15.44 -2.62
N LEU A 49 -1.41 14.40 -3.38
CA LEU A 49 -2.13 14.45 -4.66
C LEU A 49 -3.38 15.36 -4.64
N GLU A 50 -4.10 15.43 -3.52
CA GLU A 50 -5.32 16.22 -3.39
C GLU A 50 -5.05 17.72 -3.13
N ASN A 51 -3.89 18.06 -2.55
CA ASN A 51 -3.60 19.41 -2.07
C ASN A 51 -2.54 20.13 -2.90
N ILE A 52 -1.96 19.47 -3.91
CA ILE A 52 -0.84 20.01 -4.72
C ILE A 52 -1.30 20.92 -5.86
N GLN A 53 -2.28 21.79 -5.60
CA GLN A 53 -2.87 22.65 -6.62
C GLN A 53 -2.23 24.04 -6.64
N GLY A 54 -1.69 24.44 -7.80
CA GLY A 54 -1.12 25.77 -8.00
C GLY A 54 0.32 25.94 -7.50
N ASP A 55 0.87 24.96 -6.78
CA ASP A 55 2.28 24.97 -6.38
C ASP A 55 3.17 24.26 -7.41
N GLU A 56 4.20 24.95 -7.90
CA GLU A 56 5.18 24.44 -8.84
C GLU A 56 6.61 24.67 -8.31
N ARG A 57 7.55 23.77 -8.65
CA ARG A 57 8.97 23.87 -8.24
C ARG A 57 9.88 23.43 -9.37
N ASP A 58 11.14 23.85 -9.35
CA ASP A 58 12.13 23.39 -10.32
C ASP A 58 12.28 21.87 -10.29
N VAL A 59 12.32 21.29 -9.09
CA VAL A 59 12.41 19.85 -8.88
C VAL A 59 11.25 19.37 -8.02
N ILE A 60 10.52 18.34 -8.49
CA ILE A 60 9.52 17.63 -7.70
C ILE A 60 9.94 16.19 -7.50
N MET A 61 9.98 15.77 -6.24
CA MET A 61 10.18 14.38 -5.82
C MET A 61 8.81 13.74 -5.54
N ILE A 62 8.43 12.75 -6.32
CA ILE A 62 7.17 12.03 -6.19
C ILE A 62 7.41 10.74 -5.39
N SER A 63 6.79 10.63 -4.22
CA SER A 63 6.72 9.39 -3.45
C SER A 63 5.39 8.69 -3.68
N VAL A 64 5.44 7.53 -4.32
CA VAL A 64 4.25 6.73 -4.67
C VAL A 64 3.62 6.09 -3.43
N GLY A 65 4.43 5.56 -2.51
CA GLY A 65 3.95 4.95 -1.25
C GLY A 65 3.20 3.61 -1.38
N TYR A 66 3.06 3.05 -2.58
CA TYR A 66 2.52 1.70 -2.77
C TYR A 66 3.65 0.67 -2.72
N ALA A 67 3.42 -0.39 -1.94
CA ALA A 67 4.39 -1.46 -1.74
C ALA A 67 3.70 -2.81 -1.57
N ARG A 68 4.45 -3.88 -1.86
CA ARG A 68 4.06 -5.25 -1.50
C ARG A 68 4.09 -5.39 0.02
N ASN A 69 3.13 -6.12 0.57
CA ASN A 69 3.16 -6.47 1.99
C ASN A 69 4.26 -7.51 2.28
N LYS A 70 4.44 -7.88 3.55
CA LYS A 70 5.43 -8.89 3.97
C LYS A 70 5.24 -10.27 3.31
N GLN A 71 4.06 -10.56 2.76
CA GLN A 71 3.77 -11.78 2.00
C GLN A 71 3.99 -11.64 0.48
N GLY A 72 4.55 -10.52 0.01
CA GLY A 72 4.79 -10.25 -1.41
C GLY A 72 3.55 -9.80 -2.19
N TYR A 73 2.41 -9.66 -1.52
CA TYR A 73 1.13 -9.29 -2.15
C TYR A 73 1.00 -7.77 -2.27
N LEU A 74 0.71 -7.29 -3.48
CA LEU A 74 0.34 -5.90 -3.75
C LEU A 74 -1.18 -5.77 -3.77
N ALA A 75 -1.72 -4.95 -2.87
CA ALA A 75 -3.13 -4.60 -2.92
C ALA A 75 -3.37 -3.70 -4.15
N MET A 76 -4.19 -4.16 -5.10
CA MET A 76 -4.59 -3.44 -6.31
C MET A 76 -5.60 -2.31 -6.02
N ARG A 77 -5.33 -1.52 -4.97
CA ARG A 77 -6.17 -0.41 -4.50
C ARG A 77 -5.33 0.86 -4.46
N PHE A 78 -5.47 1.69 -5.48
CA PHE A 78 -4.69 2.92 -5.67
C PHE A 78 -5.37 4.17 -5.08
N GLY A 79 -6.27 3.99 -4.11
CA GLY A 79 -6.90 5.09 -3.36
C GLY A 79 -7.44 6.23 -4.25
N PRO A 80 -7.08 7.51 -3.98
CA PRO A 80 -7.53 8.68 -4.74
C PRO A 80 -7.23 8.65 -6.25
N LEU A 81 -6.29 7.81 -6.69
CA LEU A 81 -5.93 7.62 -8.10
C LEU A 81 -6.89 6.66 -8.82
N GLY A 82 -7.46 5.69 -8.09
CA GLY A 82 -8.46 4.76 -8.61
C GLY A 82 -9.88 5.35 -8.66
N SER A 83 -10.11 6.47 -7.97
CA SER A 83 -11.38 7.19 -7.98
C SER A 83 -11.57 8.02 -9.27
N GLN A 84 -12.81 8.44 -9.54
CA GLN A 84 -13.13 9.32 -10.67
C GLN A 84 -12.31 10.61 -10.62
N GLY A 85 -11.69 10.99 -11.75
CA GLY A 85 -10.83 12.17 -11.83
C GLY A 85 -9.39 11.94 -11.34
N GLY A 86 -9.02 10.71 -10.98
CA GLY A 86 -7.65 10.34 -10.60
C GLY A 86 -6.62 10.66 -11.68
N GLU A 87 -6.98 10.55 -12.96
CA GLU A 87 -6.14 10.93 -14.09
C GLU A 87 -5.81 12.42 -14.12
N ARG A 88 -6.77 13.28 -13.76
CA ARG A 88 -6.56 14.74 -13.69
C ARG A 88 -5.62 15.09 -12.54
N ARG A 89 -5.80 14.42 -11.40
CA ARG A 89 -4.95 14.60 -10.22
C ARG A 89 -3.50 14.17 -10.50
N LEU A 90 -3.33 13.04 -11.19
CA LEU A 90 -2.02 12.57 -11.61
C LEU A 90 -1.34 13.56 -12.57
N ASN A 91 -2.05 14.05 -13.59
CA ASN A 91 -1.53 15.06 -14.51
C ASN A 91 -1.14 16.35 -13.79
N VAL A 92 -1.96 16.78 -12.83
CA VAL A 92 -1.66 17.93 -11.96
C VAL A 92 -0.35 17.71 -11.21
N LEU A 93 -0.14 16.54 -10.61
CA LEU A 93 1.05 16.24 -9.83
C LEU A 93 2.31 16.16 -10.71
N ILE A 94 2.22 15.52 -11.89
CA ILE A 94 3.36 15.38 -12.83
C ILE A 94 3.77 16.74 -13.40
N SER A 95 2.81 17.63 -13.65
CA SER A 95 3.06 18.98 -14.21
C SER A 95 3.56 20.01 -13.19
N ARG A 96 3.83 19.62 -11.93
CA ARG A 96 4.39 20.54 -10.91
C ARG A 96 5.89 20.77 -11.01
N ALA A 97 6.60 19.90 -11.72
CA ALA A 97 8.03 20.04 -11.97
C ALA A 97 8.28 20.95 -13.17
N LYS A 98 9.03 22.06 -12.97
CA LYS A 98 9.47 22.94 -14.07
C LYS A 98 10.65 22.36 -14.84
N ARG A 99 11.57 21.66 -14.15
CA ARG A 99 12.83 21.17 -14.75
C ARG A 99 13.06 19.67 -14.59
N ARG A 100 12.78 19.11 -13.40
CA ARG A 100 13.10 17.71 -13.09
C ARG A 100 12.05 17.07 -12.20
N CYS A 101 11.64 15.87 -12.56
CA CYS A 101 10.70 15.05 -11.81
C CYS A 101 11.39 13.75 -11.43
N GLU A 102 11.43 13.43 -10.13
CA GLU A 102 12.04 12.20 -9.61
C GLU A 102 10.96 11.32 -8.99
N VAL A 103 10.93 10.03 -9.34
CA VAL A 103 9.88 9.11 -8.87
C VAL A 103 10.49 8.05 -7.97
N PHE A 104 9.96 7.95 -6.75
CA PHE A 104 10.32 6.97 -5.74
C PHE A 104 9.16 5.98 -5.57
N ALA A 105 9.39 4.73 -5.99
CA ALA A 105 8.39 3.67 -5.96
C ALA A 105 9.02 2.35 -5.48
N SER A 106 8.23 1.55 -4.75
CA SER A 106 8.58 0.18 -4.35
C SER A 106 7.95 -0.88 -5.25
N ILE A 107 7.26 -0.44 -6.31
CA ILE A 107 6.59 -1.26 -7.33
C ILE A 107 6.93 -0.70 -8.71
N THR A 108 6.83 -1.55 -9.74
CA THR A 108 7.00 -1.17 -11.14
C THR A 108 5.65 -1.10 -11.87
N ASP A 109 5.67 -0.66 -13.13
CA ASP A 109 4.50 -0.72 -14.02
C ASP A 109 3.99 -2.15 -14.23
N GLU A 110 4.90 -3.13 -14.28
CA GLU A 110 4.59 -4.55 -14.47
C GLU A 110 3.81 -5.14 -13.29
N ASP A 111 3.97 -4.57 -12.09
CA ASP A 111 3.26 -5.00 -10.89
C ASP A 111 1.77 -4.61 -10.89
N ILE A 112 1.34 -3.72 -11.80
CA ILE A 112 -0.03 -3.19 -11.84
C ILE A 112 -0.88 -4.02 -12.81
N ASP A 113 -1.87 -4.72 -12.29
CA ASP A 113 -2.82 -5.53 -13.05
C ASP A 113 -4.09 -4.72 -13.37
N LEU A 114 -4.27 -4.39 -14.66
CA LEU A 114 -5.39 -3.58 -15.15
C LEU A 114 -6.73 -4.35 -15.20
N GLU A 115 -6.72 -5.68 -15.17
CA GLU A 115 -7.95 -6.46 -15.07
C GLU A 115 -8.55 -6.35 -13.66
N ARG A 116 -7.68 -6.34 -12.66
CA ARG A 116 -8.04 -6.25 -11.24
C ARG A 116 -8.20 -4.81 -10.75
N ALA A 117 -7.47 -3.85 -11.33
CA ALA A 117 -7.55 -2.44 -10.99
C ALA A 117 -8.08 -1.61 -12.17
N LYS A 118 -9.39 -1.40 -12.20
CA LYS A 118 -10.07 -0.61 -13.24
C LYS A 118 -10.01 0.88 -12.91
N GLY A 119 -9.82 1.71 -13.93
CA GLY A 119 -9.90 3.17 -13.81
C GLY A 119 -8.86 3.89 -14.68
N VAL A 120 -9.27 5.02 -15.27
CA VAL A 120 -8.41 5.82 -16.17
C VAL A 120 -7.16 6.33 -15.45
N GLY A 121 -7.29 6.71 -14.17
CA GLY A 121 -6.16 7.14 -13.34
C GLY A 121 -5.14 6.02 -13.06
N VAL A 122 -5.59 4.78 -12.90
CA VAL A 122 -4.69 3.61 -12.69
C VAL A 122 -3.93 3.29 -13.97
N LEU A 123 -4.62 3.33 -15.12
CA LEU A 123 -3.99 3.18 -16.43
C LEU A 123 -2.91 4.26 -16.67
N ALA A 124 -3.26 5.52 -16.42
CA ALA A 124 -2.35 6.65 -16.55
C ALA A 124 -1.14 6.52 -15.60
N PHE A 125 -1.35 5.99 -14.39
CA PHE A 125 -0.28 5.75 -13.44
C PHE A 125 0.67 4.63 -13.87
N LYS A 126 0.13 3.52 -14.38
CA LYS A 126 0.94 2.44 -14.94
C LYS A 126 1.81 2.95 -16.11
N LEU A 127 1.21 3.74 -17.01
CA LEU A 127 1.93 4.43 -18.09
C LEU A 127 3.04 5.35 -17.54
N PHE A 128 2.73 6.12 -16.51
CA PHE A 128 3.68 7.03 -15.89
C PHE A 128 4.87 6.31 -15.26
N LEU A 129 4.65 5.22 -14.51
CA LEU A 129 5.75 4.42 -13.95
C LEU A 129 6.64 3.80 -15.02
N GLN A 130 6.02 3.30 -16.09
CA GLN A 130 6.76 2.76 -17.22
C GLN A 130 7.65 3.82 -17.86
N TYR A 131 7.11 5.01 -18.09
CA TYR A 131 7.88 6.14 -18.62
C TYR A 131 8.99 6.56 -17.66
N ALA A 132 8.71 6.66 -16.36
CA ALA A 132 9.71 7.01 -15.36
C ALA A 132 10.87 6.00 -15.29
N ARG A 133 10.58 4.70 -15.51
CA ARG A 133 11.57 3.62 -15.50
C ARG A 133 12.38 3.53 -16.80
N THR A 134 11.70 3.65 -17.94
CA THR A 134 12.28 3.30 -19.26
C THR A 134 12.58 4.52 -20.13
N GLY A 135 12.07 5.70 -19.77
CA GLY A 135 12.06 6.88 -20.63
C GLY A 135 11.14 6.76 -21.85
N ARG A 136 10.28 5.73 -21.89
CA ARG A 136 9.38 5.43 -23.01
C ARG A 136 7.95 5.22 -22.52
N LEU A 137 6.99 5.77 -23.22
CA LEU A 137 5.56 5.60 -22.93
C LEU A 137 5.04 4.40 -23.75
N SER A 138 4.97 3.19 -23.19
CA SER A 138 4.58 2.00 -23.97
C SER A 138 3.53 1.11 -23.29
N MET A 139 2.28 1.55 -23.14
CA MET A 139 1.18 0.61 -22.91
C MET A 139 0.20 0.55 -24.07
N SER A 140 0.64 -0.22 -25.03
CA SER A 140 -0.06 -0.72 -26.19
C SER A 140 -1.27 -1.56 -25.73
N THR A 141 -2.44 -0.94 -25.57
CA THR A 141 -3.68 -1.68 -25.25
C THR A 141 -4.27 -2.28 -26.53
N VAL A 142 -4.68 -3.56 -26.49
CA VAL A 142 -5.48 -4.16 -27.56
C VAL A 142 -6.83 -3.46 -27.53
N SER A 143 -7.17 -2.72 -28.60
CA SER A 143 -8.40 -1.90 -28.62
C SER A 143 -9.68 -2.74 -28.74
N GLY A 144 -9.57 -4.04 -29.05
CA GLY A 144 -10.70 -4.91 -29.36
C GLY A 144 -11.44 -4.54 -30.65
N ARG A 145 -10.90 -3.60 -31.44
CA ARG A 145 -11.46 -3.23 -32.73
C ARG A 145 -11.18 -4.32 -33.78
N PRO A 146 -12.12 -4.59 -34.69
CA PRO A 146 -11.85 -5.45 -35.85
C PRO A 146 -10.75 -4.82 -36.73
N MET A 147 -10.08 -5.65 -37.53
CA MET A 147 -9.16 -5.16 -38.55
C MET A 147 -9.92 -4.33 -39.59
N ASP A 148 -9.29 -3.26 -40.08
CA ASP A 148 -9.94 -2.28 -40.96
C ASP A 148 -9.93 -2.72 -42.44
N SER A 149 -9.14 -3.75 -42.78
CA SER A 149 -8.96 -4.20 -44.16
C SER A 149 -8.72 -5.71 -44.29
N VAL A 150 -9.22 -6.30 -45.38
CA VAL A 150 -8.92 -7.68 -45.80
C VAL A 150 -7.41 -7.91 -45.96
N PHE A 151 -6.67 -6.86 -46.31
CA PHE A 151 -5.20 -6.90 -46.38
C PHE A 151 -4.58 -7.16 -45.00
N GLU A 152 -5.04 -6.48 -43.96
CA GLU A 152 -4.56 -6.69 -42.58
C GLU A 152 -4.86 -8.13 -42.12
N GLU A 153 -6.05 -8.65 -42.43
CA GLU A 153 -6.42 -10.04 -42.11
C GLU A 153 -5.50 -11.06 -42.77
N GLN A 154 -5.12 -10.83 -44.04
CA GLN A 154 -4.20 -11.70 -44.77
C GLN A 154 -2.80 -11.70 -44.16
N VAL A 155 -2.28 -10.52 -43.81
CA VAL A 155 -0.98 -10.37 -43.15
C VAL A 155 -1.00 -11.05 -41.78
N ALA A 156 -2.02 -10.80 -40.97
CA ALA A 156 -2.18 -11.40 -39.66
C ALA A 156 -2.26 -12.93 -39.74
N SER A 157 -3.07 -13.47 -40.66
CA SER A 157 -3.20 -14.92 -40.87
C SER A 157 -1.88 -15.55 -41.31
N ALA A 158 -1.13 -14.91 -42.20
CA ALA A 158 0.17 -15.39 -42.67
C ALA A 158 1.21 -15.47 -41.53
N LEU A 159 1.24 -14.47 -40.65
CA LEU A 159 2.12 -14.43 -39.48
C LEU A 159 1.70 -15.44 -38.40
N GLN A 160 0.40 -15.58 -38.14
CA GLN A 160 -0.15 -16.58 -37.22
C GLN A 160 0.18 -18.01 -37.67
N LYS A 161 0.08 -18.32 -38.97
CA LYS A 161 0.49 -19.62 -39.53
C LYS A 161 1.98 -19.94 -39.31
N ARG A 162 2.82 -18.92 -39.12
CA ARG A 162 4.24 -19.05 -38.79
C ARG A 162 4.50 -19.12 -37.27
N GLY A 163 3.44 -19.11 -36.45
CA GLY A 163 3.52 -19.26 -34.99
C GLY A 163 3.65 -17.95 -34.21
N TYR A 164 3.51 -16.79 -34.85
CA TYR A 164 3.55 -15.50 -34.17
C TYR A 164 2.19 -15.14 -33.57
N GLN A 165 2.20 -14.62 -32.34
CA GLN A 165 1.00 -14.05 -31.72
C GLN A 165 0.83 -12.59 -32.19
N VAL A 166 -0.20 -12.37 -32.99
CA VAL A 166 -0.50 -11.07 -33.61
C VAL A 166 -1.75 -10.49 -32.97
N HIS A 167 -1.65 -9.25 -32.48
CA HIS A 167 -2.78 -8.50 -31.92
C HIS A 167 -3.13 -7.32 -32.85
N PRO A 168 -4.39 -7.17 -33.27
CA PRO A 168 -4.79 -6.05 -34.11
C PRO A 168 -5.02 -4.77 -33.30
N GLN A 169 -4.88 -3.62 -33.96
CA GLN A 169 -5.36 -2.31 -33.51
C GLN A 169 -4.87 -1.96 -32.10
N VAL A 170 -3.55 -2.05 -31.90
CA VAL A 170 -2.92 -1.86 -30.59
C VAL A 170 -2.42 -0.42 -30.46
N GLY A 171 -2.79 0.29 -29.40
CA GLY A 171 -2.56 1.74 -29.33
C GLY A 171 -2.44 2.36 -27.95
N ILE A 172 -1.98 3.62 -27.94
CA ILE A 172 -1.84 4.51 -26.78
C ILE A 172 -2.46 5.87 -27.14
N ALA A 173 -3.30 6.40 -26.24
CA ALA A 173 -3.78 7.80 -26.30
C ALA A 173 -4.38 8.25 -27.65
N GLY A 174 -5.07 7.35 -28.36
CA GLY A 174 -5.74 7.66 -29.63
C GLY A 174 -4.92 7.39 -30.89
N PHE A 175 -3.65 6.99 -30.76
CA PHE A 175 -2.83 6.46 -31.86
C PHE A 175 -2.84 4.92 -31.80
N PHE A 176 -3.12 4.29 -32.94
CA PHE A 176 -3.20 2.82 -33.06
C PHE A 176 -2.18 2.32 -34.07
N ILE A 177 -1.70 1.10 -33.87
CA ILE A 177 -0.92 0.33 -34.82
C ILE A 177 -1.81 -0.77 -35.35
N ASP A 178 -1.79 -0.97 -36.66
CA ASP A 178 -2.73 -1.86 -37.35
C ASP A 178 -2.57 -3.31 -36.86
N LEU A 179 -1.33 -3.79 -36.75
CA LEU A 179 -1.00 -5.11 -36.18
C LEU A 179 0.23 -5.00 -35.25
N ALA A 180 0.25 -5.74 -34.14
CA ALA A 180 1.39 -5.80 -33.25
C ALA A 180 1.79 -7.24 -32.93
N ILE A 181 3.08 -7.52 -32.92
CA ILE A 181 3.65 -8.85 -32.61
C ILE A 181 3.97 -8.92 -31.13
N ALA A 182 3.30 -9.82 -30.40
CA ALA A 182 3.54 -10.02 -28.99
C ALA A 182 4.88 -10.72 -28.74
N ASP A 183 5.53 -10.39 -27.63
CA ASP A 183 6.73 -11.08 -27.17
C ASP A 183 6.33 -12.41 -26.51
N PRO A 184 6.78 -13.57 -27.03
CA PRO A 184 6.46 -14.87 -26.44
C PRO A 184 7.14 -15.09 -25.09
N ASP A 185 8.28 -14.42 -24.85
CA ASP A 185 9.06 -14.60 -23.62
C ASP A 185 8.55 -13.68 -22.49
N LEU A 186 7.83 -12.59 -22.83
CA LEU A 186 7.37 -11.56 -21.90
C LEU A 186 5.92 -11.16 -22.17
N PRO A 187 4.95 -11.76 -21.47
CA PRO A 187 3.53 -11.45 -21.63
C PRO A 187 3.22 -9.96 -21.39
N GLY A 188 2.55 -9.32 -22.35
CA GLY A 188 2.17 -7.89 -22.28
C GLY A 188 3.15 -6.93 -22.96
N ARG A 189 4.30 -7.41 -23.45
CA ARG A 189 5.24 -6.65 -24.29
C ARG A 189 5.01 -6.95 -25.77
N TYR A 190 5.27 -5.97 -26.62
CA TYR A 190 5.27 -6.13 -28.09
C TYR A 190 6.67 -5.97 -28.66
N LEU A 191 7.03 -6.85 -29.61
CA LEU A 191 8.31 -6.84 -30.31
C LEU A 191 8.32 -5.83 -31.45
N LEU A 192 7.26 -5.83 -32.26
CA LEU A 192 7.19 -5.08 -33.51
C LEU A 192 5.75 -4.58 -33.73
N GLY A 193 5.62 -3.31 -34.11
CA GLY A 193 4.39 -2.77 -34.68
C GLY A 193 4.44 -2.86 -36.20
N ILE A 194 3.35 -3.28 -36.83
CA ILE A 194 3.22 -3.38 -38.28
C ILE A 194 2.15 -2.39 -38.72
N GLU A 195 2.52 -1.51 -39.65
CA GLU A 195 1.61 -0.61 -40.34
C GLU A 195 1.28 -1.18 -41.72
N CYS A 196 -0.01 -1.38 -41.98
CA CYS A 196 -0.56 -1.81 -43.24
C CYS A 196 -1.16 -0.59 -43.94
N ASP A 197 -0.77 -0.29 -45.17
CA ASP A 197 -1.46 0.79 -45.88
C ASP A 197 -2.94 0.40 -46.18
N GLY A 198 -3.86 1.10 -45.53
CA GLY A 198 -5.27 1.04 -45.88
C GLY A 198 -5.56 1.98 -47.04
N SER A 199 -6.30 1.51 -48.06
CA SER A 199 -6.70 2.27 -49.26
C SER A 199 -7.67 3.45 -48.99
N ALA A 200 -7.65 4.06 -47.80
CA ALA A 200 -8.55 5.13 -47.39
C ALA A 200 -7.87 6.50 -47.14
N TYR A 201 -6.54 6.64 -47.19
CA TYR A 201 -5.87 7.85 -46.64
C TYR A 201 -5.00 8.67 -47.60
N HIS A 202 -5.06 8.41 -48.90
CA HIS A 202 -4.13 9.02 -49.86
C HIS A 202 -4.45 10.45 -50.36
N SER A 203 -5.37 11.21 -49.75
CA SER A 203 -5.73 12.55 -50.25
C SER A 203 -5.80 13.65 -49.18
N SER A 204 -4.65 14.12 -48.68
CA SER A 204 -4.47 15.55 -48.34
C SER A 204 -3.02 15.90 -47.99
N ARG A 205 -2.65 17.16 -48.21
CA ARG A 205 -1.34 17.74 -47.82
C ARG A 205 -1.14 17.71 -46.29
N SER A 206 -2.22 17.63 -45.49
CA SER A 206 -2.20 17.49 -44.02
C SER A 206 -2.08 16.03 -43.53
N ALA A 207 -2.22 15.04 -44.42
CA ALA A 207 -2.06 13.63 -44.06
C ALA A 207 -0.59 13.27 -43.84
N ARG A 208 0.32 13.79 -44.67
CA ARG A 208 1.77 13.52 -44.56
C ARG A 208 2.39 14.05 -43.25
N GLU A 209 1.95 15.20 -42.79
CA GLU A 209 2.46 15.81 -41.55
C GLU A 209 1.89 15.08 -40.31
N ARG A 210 0.63 14.64 -40.38
CA ARG A 210 0.01 13.78 -39.37
C ARG A 210 0.63 12.37 -39.33
N ASP A 211 0.97 11.79 -40.47
CA ASP A 211 1.61 10.47 -40.54
C ASP A 211 3.05 10.52 -40.02
N ARG A 212 3.82 11.57 -40.36
CA ARG A 212 5.15 11.79 -39.79
C ARG A 212 5.10 12.01 -38.29
N LEU A 213 4.13 12.80 -37.81
CA LEU A 213 3.93 13.02 -36.37
C LEU A 213 3.47 11.73 -35.69
N ARG A 214 2.58 10.96 -36.30
CA ARG A 214 2.10 9.66 -35.78
C ARG A 214 3.24 8.66 -35.66
N GLN A 215 4.04 8.51 -36.71
CA GLN A 215 5.20 7.63 -36.69
C GLN A 215 6.21 8.08 -35.65
N ALA A 216 6.53 9.39 -35.59
CA ALA A 216 7.45 9.94 -34.60
C ALA A 216 6.93 9.73 -33.17
N VAL A 217 5.63 9.91 -32.92
CA VAL A 217 5.00 9.65 -31.61
C VAL A 217 5.13 8.17 -31.25
N LEU A 218 4.79 7.25 -32.15
CA LEU A 218 4.87 5.81 -31.87
C LEU A 218 6.32 5.35 -31.64
N GLU A 219 7.28 5.83 -32.43
CA GLU A 219 8.71 5.53 -32.26
C GLU A 219 9.29 6.13 -30.96
N ASP A 220 8.91 7.36 -30.59
CA ASP A 220 9.26 8.00 -29.31
C ASP A 220 8.69 7.22 -28.10
N HIS A 221 7.53 6.61 -28.31
CA HIS A 221 6.87 5.70 -27.39
C HIS A 221 7.50 4.29 -27.39
N GLY A 222 8.62 4.09 -28.08
CA GLY A 222 9.44 2.89 -27.98
C GLY A 222 9.08 1.77 -28.97
N TRP A 223 8.16 2.02 -29.90
CA TRP A 223 7.82 1.04 -30.92
C TRP A 223 8.91 0.91 -31.98
N ILE A 224 9.16 -0.33 -32.40
CA ILE A 224 9.86 -0.62 -33.65
C ILE A 224 8.78 -0.86 -34.69
N ILE A 225 8.73 -0.03 -35.73
CA ILE A 225 7.66 -0.06 -36.73
C ILE A 225 8.18 -0.67 -38.03
N HIS A 226 7.39 -1.57 -38.62
CA HIS A 226 7.61 -2.12 -39.94
C HIS A 226 6.39 -1.87 -40.83
N ARG A 227 6.60 -1.30 -42.02
CA ARG A 227 5.51 -0.96 -42.94
C ARG A 227 5.39 -1.99 -44.05
N ILE A 228 4.16 -2.40 -44.35
CA ILE A 228 3.82 -3.27 -45.48
C ILE A 228 2.84 -2.52 -46.39
N TRP A 229 3.21 -2.40 -47.66
CA TRP A 229 2.34 -1.84 -48.69
C TRP A 229 1.47 -2.94 -49.29
N SER A 230 0.17 -2.70 -49.39
CA SER A 230 -0.87 -3.59 -49.94
C SER A 230 -0.57 -3.95 -51.39
N THR A 231 -0.02 -3.03 -52.18
CA THR A 231 0.40 -3.28 -53.57
C THR A 231 1.54 -4.28 -53.65
N ASP A 232 2.55 -4.13 -52.79
CA ASP A 232 3.69 -5.04 -52.71
C ASP A 232 3.29 -6.41 -52.14
N TRP A 233 2.41 -6.43 -51.14
CA TRP A 233 1.87 -7.66 -50.58
C TRP A 233 1.04 -8.43 -51.59
N PHE A 234 0.21 -7.75 -52.39
CA PHE A 234 -0.59 -8.38 -53.42
C PHE A 234 0.26 -9.01 -54.52
N GLN A 235 1.33 -8.35 -54.94
CA GLN A 235 2.21 -8.87 -56.00
C GLN A 235 3.16 -9.96 -55.51
N ARG A 236 3.70 -9.81 -54.30
CA ARG A 236 4.82 -10.63 -53.78
C ARG A 236 4.63 -10.96 -52.28
N PRO A 237 3.56 -11.68 -51.90
CA PRO A 237 3.21 -11.86 -50.48
C PRO A 237 4.28 -12.63 -49.70
N GLU A 238 4.86 -13.68 -50.28
CA GLU A 238 5.91 -14.47 -49.65
C GLU A 238 7.20 -13.66 -49.42
N GLU A 239 7.58 -12.80 -50.36
CA GLU A 239 8.75 -11.93 -50.22
C GLU A 239 8.53 -10.92 -49.08
N GLN A 240 7.35 -10.31 -49.02
CA GLN A 240 7.01 -9.34 -47.97
C GLN A 240 6.89 -10.02 -46.60
N LEU A 241 6.29 -11.21 -46.53
CA LEU A 241 6.24 -11.99 -45.29
C LEU A 241 7.65 -12.29 -44.76
N GLN A 242 8.58 -12.66 -45.65
CA GLN A 242 9.97 -12.94 -45.26
C GLN A 242 10.66 -11.69 -44.71
N LYS A 243 10.40 -10.51 -45.28
CA LYS A 243 10.92 -9.22 -44.78
C LYS A 243 10.39 -8.88 -43.40
N VAL A 244 9.10 -9.12 -43.16
CA VAL A 244 8.47 -8.89 -41.85
C VAL A 244 9.09 -9.82 -40.80
N ILE A 245 9.27 -11.10 -41.12
CA ILE A 245 9.90 -12.07 -40.21
C ILE A 245 11.33 -11.62 -39.85
N TYR A 246 12.12 -11.21 -40.84
CA TYR A 246 13.45 -10.65 -40.59
C TYR A 246 13.39 -9.40 -39.70
N ALA A 247 12.39 -8.54 -39.88
CA ALA A 247 12.18 -7.38 -39.02
C ALA A 247 11.81 -7.77 -37.58
N ILE A 248 10.99 -8.81 -37.37
CA ILE A 248 10.65 -9.34 -36.04
C ILE A 248 11.90 -9.86 -35.33
N GLU A 249 12.73 -10.64 -36.02
CA GLU A 249 13.97 -11.18 -35.45
C GLU A 249 14.95 -10.06 -35.06
N ASN A 250 15.10 -9.05 -35.93
CA ASN A 250 15.93 -7.89 -35.63
C ASN A 250 15.37 -7.07 -34.46
N ALA A 251 14.05 -6.88 -34.42
CA ALA A 251 13.39 -6.19 -33.31
C ALA A 251 13.64 -6.92 -31.99
N LYS A 252 13.55 -8.26 -31.98
CA LYS A 252 13.88 -9.08 -30.81
C LYS A 252 15.34 -8.90 -30.37
N ARG A 253 16.30 -8.90 -31.29
CA ARG A 253 17.73 -8.67 -30.99
C ARG A 253 17.99 -7.27 -30.45
N GLU A 254 17.43 -6.25 -31.10
CA GLU A 254 17.55 -4.84 -30.68
C GLU A 254 16.96 -4.63 -29.28
N LEU A 255 15.80 -5.23 -29.00
CA LEU A 255 15.15 -5.15 -27.70
C LEU A 255 15.92 -5.90 -26.59
N ASN A 256 16.61 -6.99 -26.91
CA ASN A 256 17.52 -7.68 -25.98
C ASN A 256 18.78 -6.86 -25.69
N ASN A 257 19.43 -6.30 -26.73
CA ASN A 257 20.59 -5.41 -26.56
C ASN A 257 20.26 -4.17 -25.71
N ARG A 258 19.07 -3.59 -25.90
CA ARG A 258 18.55 -2.48 -25.08
C ARG A 258 18.34 -2.88 -23.62
N ALA A 259 17.89 -4.10 -23.34
CA ALA A 259 17.73 -4.60 -21.98
C ALA A 259 19.08 -4.76 -21.26
N GLU A 260 20.09 -5.28 -21.96
CA GLU A 260 21.46 -5.41 -21.43
C GLU A 260 22.12 -4.05 -21.14
N HIS A 261 21.90 -3.05 -22.00
CA HIS A 261 22.41 -1.68 -21.78
C HIS A 261 21.70 -0.93 -20.64
N THR A 262 20.49 -1.33 -20.26
CA THR A 262 19.75 -0.73 -19.14
C THR A 262 20.32 -1.19 -17.79
N TYR A 263 20.86 -2.40 -17.71
CA TYR A 263 21.62 -2.89 -16.54
C TYR A 263 23.02 -2.24 -16.41
N GLY A 264 23.56 -1.70 -17.51
CA GLY A 264 24.90 -1.10 -17.55
C GLY A 264 25.00 0.38 -17.14
N ARG A 265 23.88 1.07 -16.88
CA ARG A 265 23.91 2.42 -16.28
C ARG A 265 24.13 2.31 -14.77
N SER A 266 25.40 2.19 -14.38
CA SER A 266 25.85 2.45 -13.02
C SER A 266 25.30 3.80 -12.52
N ARG A 267 24.69 3.79 -11.32
CA ARG A 267 24.20 4.98 -10.61
C ARG A 267 25.25 6.09 -10.66
N ALA A 268 24.84 7.30 -11.06
CA ALA A 268 25.73 8.46 -11.17
C ALA A 268 26.23 9.00 -9.81
N VAL A 269 25.86 8.38 -8.70
CA VAL A 269 26.45 8.62 -7.37
C VAL A 269 26.53 7.27 -6.65
N PRO A 270 27.71 6.83 -6.20
CA PRO A 270 27.80 5.75 -5.22
C PRO A 270 27.29 6.33 -3.91
N VAL A 271 26.04 6.04 -3.57
CA VAL A 271 25.63 6.12 -2.17
C VAL A 271 26.07 4.79 -1.59
N ASP A 272 27.13 4.82 -0.78
CA ASP A 272 27.36 3.76 0.19
C ASP A 272 26.08 3.69 1.03
N ILE A 273 25.26 2.69 0.74
CA ILE A 273 24.20 2.31 1.65
C ILE A 273 24.96 1.67 2.81
N VAL A 274 25.37 2.51 3.76
CA VAL A 274 25.57 2.04 5.12
C VAL A 274 24.20 1.53 5.53
N THR A 275 23.99 0.23 5.37
CA THR A 275 22.97 -0.50 6.09
C THR A 275 23.34 -0.39 7.55
N VAL A 276 22.96 0.72 8.16
CA VAL A 276 22.68 0.74 9.58
C VAL A 276 21.51 -0.22 9.71
N GLU A 277 21.77 -1.41 10.26
CA GLU A 277 20.72 -2.18 10.91
C GLU A 277 20.14 -1.24 11.97
N ARG A 278 19.05 -0.56 11.59
CA ARG A 278 18.33 0.34 12.49
C ARG A 278 17.59 -0.57 13.46
N GLU A 279 18.20 -0.83 14.61
CA GLU A 279 17.43 -1.00 15.83
C GLU A 279 16.43 0.16 15.93
N ASP A 280 15.23 -0.18 16.40
CA ASP A 280 14.05 0.67 16.45
C ASP A 280 14.37 2.15 16.69
N VAL A 281 14.07 3.00 15.70
CA VAL A 281 14.26 4.44 15.76
C VAL A 281 13.57 4.96 17.03
N VAL A 282 14.39 5.37 17.98
CA VAL A 282 13.99 6.15 19.15
C VAL A 282 13.74 7.57 18.65
N GLU A 283 12.47 7.95 18.50
CA GLU A 283 12.10 9.36 18.39
C GLU A 283 12.43 10.06 19.70
N ILE A 284 13.48 10.89 19.67
CA ILE A 284 13.81 11.84 20.73
C ILE A 284 12.79 12.97 20.65
N GLY A 285 11.68 12.78 21.35
CA GLY A 285 10.85 13.86 21.86
C GLY A 285 11.28 14.13 23.30
N LEU A 286 11.93 15.27 23.54
CA LEU A 286 12.02 15.83 24.87
C LEU A 286 10.60 16.22 25.29
N ASP A 287 9.97 15.38 26.09
CA ASP A 287 9.04 15.87 27.09
C ASP A 287 9.22 15.12 28.39
N ARG A 288 9.30 15.90 29.47
CA ARG A 288 9.60 15.43 30.81
C ARG A 288 8.43 14.59 31.32
N THR A 289 8.61 13.28 31.46
CA THR A 289 8.03 12.46 32.55
C THR A 289 8.42 10.98 32.36
N ASP A 290 9.69 10.66 32.62
CA ASP A 290 10.09 9.28 32.94
C ASP A 290 9.40 8.74 34.21
N SER A 291 8.65 9.57 34.93
CA SER A 291 7.97 9.21 36.17
C SER A 291 6.64 8.47 35.99
N ALA A 292 6.06 8.41 34.78
CA ALA A 292 4.79 7.69 34.55
C ALA A 292 4.98 6.21 34.13
N ASN A 293 6.18 5.83 33.68
CA ASN A 293 6.45 4.48 33.17
C ASN A 293 6.77 3.46 34.28
N ASP A 294 7.11 3.93 35.49
CA ASP A 294 7.62 3.07 36.58
C ASP A 294 6.51 2.28 37.33
N GLN A 295 5.23 2.47 36.95
CA GLN A 295 4.08 1.75 37.54
C GLN A 295 3.22 0.99 36.51
N SER A 296 3.66 0.87 35.26
CA SER A 296 2.85 0.22 34.23
C SER A 296 2.80 -1.31 34.39
N ILE A 297 1.60 -1.89 34.41
CA ILE A 297 1.39 -3.35 34.49
C ILE A 297 1.73 -3.96 33.12
N ILE A 298 2.66 -4.91 33.06
CA ILE A 298 3.09 -5.52 31.79
C ILE A 298 2.05 -6.54 31.31
N TYR A 299 1.82 -6.60 30.00
CA TYR A 299 1.01 -7.64 29.38
C TYR A 299 1.77 -8.97 29.34
N GLU A 300 1.24 -10.00 30.01
CA GLU A 300 1.82 -11.34 30.04
C GLU A 300 1.12 -12.25 29.03
N GLU A 301 1.89 -12.84 28.11
CA GLU A 301 1.36 -13.75 27.09
C GLU A 301 1.31 -15.20 27.60
N ALA A 302 0.16 -15.88 27.46
CA ALA A 302 0.02 -17.27 27.84
C ALA A 302 0.87 -18.18 26.94
N GLN A 303 1.52 -19.17 27.54
CA GLN A 303 2.28 -20.20 26.82
C GLN A 303 1.64 -21.56 27.08
N PRO A 304 0.53 -21.89 26.40
CA PRO A 304 -0.15 -23.16 26.62
C PRO A 304 0.72 -24.33 26.14
N GLU A 305 0.79 -25.39 26.92
CA GLU A 305 1.49 -26.62 26.55
C GLU A 305 0.61 -27.48 25.62
N ALA A 306 1.10 -27.77 24.41
CA ALA A 306 0.38 -28.61 23.47
C ALA A 306 0.54 -30.11 23.79
N ASN A 307 -0.56 -30.85 23.70
CA ASN A 307 -0.50 -32.30 23.64
C ASN A 307 -0.34 -32.75 22.19
N LEU A 308 0.90 -33.09 21.80
CA LEU A 308 1.25 -33.52 20.44
C LEU A 308 0.72 -34.91 20.06
N SER A 309 -0.01 -35.58 20.96
CA SER A 309 -0.68 -36.86 20.65
C SER A 309 -1.84 -36.69 19.65
N TYR A 310 -2.35 -35.46 19.49
CA TYR A 310 -3.41 -35.11 18.55
C TYR A 310 -3.02 -33.91 17.71
N ALA A 311 -3.48 -33.86 16.45
CA ALA A 311 -3.49 -32.61 15.71
C ALA A 311 -4.44 -31.61 16.40
N LEU A 312 -4.14 -30.30 16.32
CA LEU A 312 -4.94 -29.27 16.99
C LEU A 312 -6.44 -29.34 16.66
N HIS A 313 -6.80 -29.61 15.40
CA HIS A 313 -8.19 -29.71 14.94
C HIS A 313 -8.85 -31.06 15.26
N GLU A 314 -8.09 -32.04 15.73
CA GLU A 314 -8.56 -33.37 16.15
C GLU A 314 -8.52 -33.54 17.67
N THR A 315 -7.99 -32.53 18.38
CA THR A 315 -7.88 -32.56 19.83
C THR A 315 -9.27 -32.54 20.46
N PRO A 316 -9.58 -33.42 21.43
CA PRO A 316 -10.87 -33.43 22.11
C PRO A 316 -11.25 -32.04 22.65
N THR A 317 -12.48 -31.60 22.34
CA THR A 317 -12.92 -30.24 22.62
C THR A 317 -12.92 -29.89 24.12
N GLY A 318 -13.05 -30.89 25.00
CA GLY A 318 -12.92 -30.70 26.45
C GLY A 318 -11.52 -30.25 26.88
N ILE A 319 -10.47 -30.82 26.27
CA ILE A 319 -9.06 -30.46 26.53
C ILE A 319 -8.80 -29.06 25.99
N LEU A 320 -9.27 -28.76 24.76
CA LEU A 320 -9.14 -27.42 24.20
C LEU A 320 -9.89 -26.37 25.03
N ALA A 321 -11.07 -26.69 25.57
CA ALA A 321 -11.81 -25.80 26.45
C ALA A 321 -11.05 -25.51 27.75
N ASP A 322 -10.38 -26.52 28.34
CA ASP A 322 -9.50 -26.32 29.51
C ASP A 322 -8.31 -25.41 29.17
N MET A 323 -7.71 -25.58 27.98
CA MET A 323 -6.61 -24.74 27.53
C MET A 323 -7.06 -23.30 27.27
N VAL A 324 -8.22 -23.10 26.64
CA VAL A 324 -8.81 -21.76 26.43
C VAL A 324 -9.07 -21.08 27.77
N GLU A 325 -9.64 -21.78 28.75
CA GLU A 325 -9.87 -21.23 30.09
C GLU A 325 -8.56 -20.73 30.74
N LYS A 326 -7.47 -21.51 30.65
CA LYS A 326 -6.14 -21.11 31.16
C LYS A 326 -5.55 -19.90 30.43
N ILE A 327 -5.68 -19.85 29.10
CA ILE A 327 -5.23 -18.71 28.29
C ILE A 327 -6.01 -17.46 28.71
N VAL A 328 -7.35 -17.55 28.79
CA VAL A 328 -8.20 -16.43 29.19
C VAL A 328 -7.91 -16.01 30.63
N PHE A 329 -7.63 -16.93 31.55
CA PHE A 329 -7.23 -16.58 32.92
C PHE A 329 -5.95 -15.72 32.96
N THR A 330 -4.98 -16.01 32.10
CA THR A 330 -3.70 -15.28 32.06
C THR A 330 -3.83 -13.94 31.33
N GLU A 331 -4.51 -13.95 30.18
CA GLU A 331 -4.56 -12.80 29.27
C GLU A 331 -5.87 -12.00 29.35
N SER A 332 -6.76 -12.25 30.31
CA SER A 332 -8.05 -11.56 30.45
C SER A 332 -7.90 -10.03 30.52
N PRO A 333 -8.65 -9.25 29.71
CA PRO A 333 -9.48 -9.66 28.56
C PRO A 333 -8.64 -9.99 27.31
N ILE A 334 -9.04 -11.02 26.56
CA ILE A 334 -8.35 -11.48 25.34
C ILE A 334 -9.30 -11.68 24.15
N HIS A 335 -8.88 -11.29 22.95
CA HIS A 335 -9.64 -11.48 21.71
C HIS A 335 -9.54 -12.91 21.17
N LEU A 336 -10.60 -13.43 20.53
CA LEU A 336 -10.63 -14.79 19.94
C LEU A 336 -9.42 -15.11 19.04
N ASN A 337 -9.06 -14.18 18.15
CA ASN A 337 -7.92 -14.33 17.25
C ASN A 337 -6.58 -14.59 17.97
N GLU A 338 -6.40 -14.02 19.17
CA GLU A 338 -5.19 -14.23 19.95
C GLU A 338 -5.25 -15.58 20.67
N VAL A 339 -6.42 -16.00 21.17
CA VAL A 339 -6.61 -17.38 21.67
C VAL A 339 -6.26 -18.42 20.60
N ILE A 340 -6.71 -18.22 19.36
CA ILE A 340 -6.35 -19.06 18.21
C ILE A 340 -4.84 -19.01 17.96
N THR A 341 -4.23 -17.83 18.05
CA THR A 341 -2.78 -17.67 17.86
C THR A 341 -1.96 -18.40 18.92
N ARG A 342 -2.38 -18.38 20.20
CA ARG A 342 -1.75 -19.09 21.32
C ARG A 342 -1.80 -20.60 21.11
N LEU A 343 -2.99 -21.14 20.84
CA LEU A 343 -3.18 -22.57 20.59
C LEU A 343 -2.44 -23.03 19.32
N ARG A 344 -2.50 -22.25 18.24
CA ARG A 344 -1.76 -22.56 17.02
C ARG A 344 -0.25 -22.60 17.25
N SER A 345 0.29 -21.63 17.99
CA SER A 345 1.73 -21.52 18.26
C SER A 345 2.22 -22.67 19.14
N ALA A 346 1.40 -23.13 20.09
CA ALA A 346 1.71 -24.30 20.92
C ALA A 346 1.89 -25.59 20.09
N TRP A 347 1.17 -25.74 18.98
CA TRP A 347 1.34 -26.85 18.03
C TRP A 347 2.39 -26.58 16.94
N GLY A 348 3.14 -25.46 17.02
CA GLY A 348 4.18 -25.11 16.05
C GLY A 348 3.65 -24.74 14.65
N LEU A 349 2.35 -24.44 14.53
CA LEU A 349 1.71 -24.18 13.25
C LEU A 349 1.86 -22.72 12.82
N GLN A 350 2.14 -22.46 11.55
CA GLN A 350 2.34 -21.10 11.02
C GLN A 350 1.05 -20.40 10.57
N ARG A 351 -0.04 -21.14 10.34
CA ARG A 351 -1.36 -20.59 9.96
C ARG A 351 -2.50 -21.37 10.61
N ALA A 352 -3.59 -20.68 10.92
CA ALA A 352 -4.87 -21.32 11.25
C ALA A 352 -5.70 -21.35 9.96
N GLY A 353 -6.27 -22.51 9.64
CA GLY A 353 -7.29 -22.64 8.59
C GLY A 353 -8.69 -22.75 9.21
N ALA A 354 -9.73 -22.67 8.37
CA ALA A 354 -11.13 -22.65 8.82
C ALA A 354 -11.51 -23.78 9.80
N ARG A 355 -10.91 -24.98 9.66
CA ARG A 355 -11.14 -26.09 10.60
C ARG A 355 -10.61 -25.81 12.01
N ILE A 356 -9.40 -25.26 12.11
CA ILE A 356 -8.79 -24.92 13.41
C ILE A 356 -9.58 -23.78 14.06
N GLU A 357 -9.92 -22.75 13.30
CA GLU A 357 -10.72 -21.62 13.79
C GLU A 357 -12.09 -22.09 14.31
N SER A 358 -12.76 -22.99 13.57
CA SER A 358 -14.04 -23.56 13.98
C SER A 358 -13.94 -24.37 15.28
N VAL A 359 -12.94 -25.25 15.39
CA VAL A 359 -12.75 -26.10 16.57
C VAL A 359 -12.40 -25.27 17.81
N VAL A 360 -11.51 -24.28 17.68
CA VAL A 360 -11.15 -23.38 18.79
C VAL A 360 -12.34 -22.51 19.20
N SER A 361 -13.12 -22.01 18.24
CA SER A 361 -14.33 -21.23 18.54
C SER A 361 -15.36 -22.06 19.32
N GLN A 362 -15.55 -23.32 18.93
CA GLN A 362 -16.43 -24.24 19.67
C GLN A 362 -15.90 -24.54 21.08
N ALA A 363 -14.59 -24.74 21.23
CA ALA A 363 -13.96 -24.93 22.53
C ALA A 363 -14.14 -23.72 23.45
N ALA A 364 -13.97 -22.50 22.91
CA ALA A 364 -14.19 -21.27 23.66
C ALA A 364 -15.66 -21.09 24.10
N GLN A 365 -16.62 -21.46 23.25
CA GLN A 365 -18.04 -21.46 23.62
C GLN A 365 -18.35 -22.47 24.75
N ILE A 366 -17.74 -23.66 24.71
CA ILE A 366 -17.88 -24.66 25.78
C ILE A 366 -17.27 -24.15 27.08
N ALA A 367 -16.09 -23.53 27.02
CA ALA A 367 -15.46 -22.91 28.18
C ALA A 367 -16.36 -21.81 28.80
N CYS A 368 -17.04 -21.00 28.00
CA CYS A 368 -18.04 -20.04 28.52
C CYS A 368 -19.21 -20.73 29.24
N LYS A 369 -19.70 -21.87 28.72
CA LYS A 369 -20.80 -22.62 29.35
C LYS A 369 -20.44 -23.22 30.71
N ARG A 370 -19.15 -23.45 30.99
CA ARG A 370 -18.67 -23.90 32.30
C ARG A 370 -18.72 -22.80 33.37
N GLY A 371 -18.90 -21.54 32.97
CA GLY A 371 -19.31 -20.45 33.85
C GLY A 371 -18.18 -19.63 34.47
N LYS A 372 -16.91 -19.97 34.27
CA LYS A 372 -15.75 -19.20 34.77
C LYS A 372 -15.32 -18.06 33.85
N ILE A 373 -15.47 -18.25 32.54
CA ILE A 373 -15.26 -17.22 31.53
C ILE A 373 -16.59 -16.80 30.92
N TYR A 374 -16.68 -15.56 30.46
CA TYR A 374 -17.79 -15.08 29.65
C TYR A 374 -17.27 -14.31 28.43
N LYS A 375 -18.12 -14.21 27.40
CA LYS A 375 -17.80 -13.49 26.15
C LYS A 375 -18.55 -12.16 26.15
N GLU A 376 -17.82 -11.08 25.93
CA GLU A 376 -18.36 -9.75 25.70
C GLU A 376 -17.84 -9.24 24.34
N GLN A 377 -18.76 -8.95 23.42
CA GLN A 377 -18.43 -8.70 22.01
C GLN A 377 -17.55 -9.81 21.43
N GLU A 378 -16.30 -9.57 21.06
CA GLU A 378 -15.34 -10.57 20.57
C GLU A 378 -14.22 -10.91 21.57
N PHE A 379 -14.35 -10.45 22.81
CA PHE A 379 -13.39 -10.64 23.90
C PHE A 379 -13.90 -11.66 24.91
N PHE A 380 -12.97 -12.47 25.41
CA PHE A 380 -13.21 -13.41 26.50
C PHE A 380 -12.61 -12.86 27.79
N ILE A 381 -13.40 -12.94 28.86
CA ILE A 381 -13.08 -12.37 30.17
C ILE A 381 -13.25 -13.44 31.24
N HIS A 382 -12.26 -13.56 32.12
CA HIS A 382 -12.33 -14.43 33.28
C HIS A 382 -12.94 -13.68 34.47
N LYS A 383 -13.91 -14.28 35.17
CA LYS A 383 -14.65 -13.62 36.27
C LYS A 383 -13.81 -13.29 37.51
N GLU A 384 -12.72 -14.02 37.71
CA GLU A 384 -11.84 -13.87 38.87
C GLU A 384 -10.66 -12.93 38.61
N VAL A 385 -10.52 -12.39 37.39
CA VAL A 385 -9.38 -11.54 37.00
C VAL A 385 -9.84 -10.09 36.92
N ALA A 386 -9.25 -9.24 37.77
CA ALA A 386 -9.47 -7.79 37.71
C ALA A 386 -8.88 -7.22 36.42
N ILE A 387 -9.68 -6.46 35.68
CA ILE A 387 -9.27 -5.85 34.41
C ILE A 387 -8.50 -4.58 34.71
N ARG A 388 -7.29 -4.49 34.16
CA ARG A 388 -6.45 -3.29 34.22
C ARG A 388 -5.79 -3.05 32.89
N ILE A 389 -5.47 -1.79 32.61
CA ILE A 389 -4.70 -1.42 31.43
C ILE A 389 -3.28 -2.01 31.50
N ARG A 390 -2.89 -2.74 30.45
CA ARG A 390 -1.60 -3.43 30.38
C ARG A 390 -0.71 -2.85 29.28
N ASN A 391 0.57 -2.68 29.60
CA ASN A 391 1.61 -2.22 28.71
C ASN A 391 2.05 -3.36 27.78
N ARG A 392 1.93 -3.12 26.47
CA ARG A 392 2.24 -4.09 25.39
C ARG A 392 3.51 -3.76 24.63
N GLN A 393 4.43 -2.98 25.23
CA GLN A 393 5.64 -2.54 24.55
C GLN A 393 6.56 -3.71 24.17
N HIS A 394 6.66 -4.74 25.03
CA HIS A 394 7.63 -5.83 24.92
C HIS A 394 7.02 -7.20 24.59
N VAL A 395 5.81 -7.22 24.01
CA VAL A 395 5.12 -8.46 23.61
C VAL A 395 5.74 -9.07 22.36
N LEU A 396 5.80 -10.40 22.33
CA LEU A 396 6.25 -11.24 21.21
C LEU A 396 5.22 -11.24 20.07
N SER A 397 3.93 -11.27 20.39
CA SER A 397 2.87 -11.31 19.38
C SER A 397 2.49 -9.91 18.93
N ALA A 398 2.94 -9.50 17.74
CA ALA A 398 2.60 -8.19 17.18
C ALA A 398 1.08 -7.97 16.97
N GLY A 399 0.28 -9.05 16.99
CA GLY A 399 -1.19 -9.00 16.91
C GLY A 399 -1.82 -8.25 18.08
N VAL A 400 -1.40 -8.50 19.33
CA VAL A 400 -1.99 -7.89 20.54
C VAL A 400 -1.82 -6.37 20.60
N ARG A 401 -0.95 -5.78 19.76
CA ARG A 401 -0.75 -4.33 19.64
C ARG A 401 -1.67 -3.65 18.63
N LYS A 402 -2.49 -4.40 17.88
CA LYS A 402 -3.48 -3.82 16.98
C LYS A 402 -4.61 -3.21 17.80
N PRO A 403 -5.02 -1.95 17.56
CA PRO A 403 -6.08 -1.30 18.35
C PRO A 403 -7.40 -2.10 18.40
N GLU A 404 -7.75 -2.79 17.31
CA GLU A 404 -8.93 -3.65 17.20
C GLU A 404 -8.91 -4.88 18.13
N LEU A 405 -7.71 -5.27 18.59
CA LEU A 405 -7.51 -6.44 19.47
C LEU A 405 -7.27 -6.03 20.94
N ILE A 406 -7.47 -4.75 21.27
CA ILE A 406 -7.44 -4.23 22.63
C ILE A 406 -8.88 -4.10 23.11
N ALA A 407 -9.20 -4.70 24.26
CA ALA A 407 -10.57 -4.71 24.76
C ALA A 407 -11.02 -3.29 25.18
N PRO A 408 -12.22 -2.84 24.79
CA PRO A 408 -12.78 -1.55 25.21
C PRO A 408 -12.79 -1.36 26.73
N ILE A 409 -13.12 -2.42 27.48
CA ILE A 409 -13.13 -2.42 28.95
C ILE A 409 -11.75 -2.21 29.58
N GLU A 410 -10.68 -2.64 28.91
CA GLU A 410 -9.31 -2.41 29.36
C GLU A 410 -8.88 -0.96 29.10
N ILE A 411 -9.30 -0.38 27.98
CA ILE A 411 -9.10 1.04 27.68
C ILE A 411 -9.86 1.89 28.69
N ALA A 412 -11.12 1.55 28.97
CA ALA A 412 -11.96 2.25 29.94
C ALA A 412 -11.32 2.25 31.33
N SER A 413 -10.76 1.12 31.80
CA SER A 413 -10.00 1.06 33.05
C SER A 413 -8.86 2.09 33.09
N GLY A 414 -8.07 2.21 32.03
CA GLY A 414 -7.01 3.22 31.96
C GLY A 414 -7.53 4.66 31.97
N VAL A 415 -8.67 4.92 31.29
CA VAL A 415 -9.34 6.22 31.33
C VAL A 415 -9.76 6.56 32.77
N PHE A 416 -10.37 5.62 33.50
CA PHE A 416 -10.76 5.83 34.89
C PHE A 416 -9.56 6.07 35.80
N ASP A 417 -8.46 5.33 35.61
CA ASP A 417 -7.24 5.53 36.39
C ASP A 417 -6.69 6.96 36.24
N ILE A 418 -6.67 7.48 35.00
CA ILE A 418 -6.21 8.84 34.71
C ILE A 418 -7.14 9.89 35.30
N VAL A 419 -8.45 9.79 35.02
CA VAL A 419 -9.45 10.78 35.47
C VAL A 419 -9.54 10.80 37.00
N SER A 420 -9.40 9.64 37.66
CA SER A 420 -9.35 9.53 39.13
C SER A 420 -8.10 10.16 39.71
N ALA A 421 -6.93 9.96 39.08
CA ALA A 421 -5.67 10.51 39.53
C ALA A 421 -5.57 12.04 39.35
N SER A 422 -6.15 12.57 38.26
CA SER A 422 -6.06 14.00 37.92
C SER A 422 -7.27 14.84 38.36
N LEU A 423 -8.30 14.23 38.95
CA LEU A 423 -9.58 14.88 39.30
C LEU A 423 -10.27 15.56 38.10
N GLY A 424 -10.09 14.95 36.92
CA GLY A 424 -10.56 15.48 35.64
C GLY A 424 -9.42 15.69 34.64
N ALA A 425 -9.67 15.40 33.38
CA ALA A 425 -8.69 15.60 32.29
C ALA A 425 -9.40 15.93 30.98
N THR A 426 -8.72 16.62 30.08
CA THR A 426 -9.22 16.82 28.72
C THR A 426 -9.20 15.51 27.94
N GLU A 427 -10.04 15.39 26.91
CA GLU A 427 -10.07 14.19 26.06
C GLU A 427 -8.70 13.90 25.43
N ASP A 428 -7.98 14.94 24.99
CA ASP A 428 -6.65 14.81 24.39
C ASP A 428 -5.58 14.31 25.37
N GLU A 429 -5.63 14.76 26.63
CA GLU A 429 -4.73 14.30 27.70
C GLU A 429 -5.00 12.83 28.06
N ILE A 430 -6.27 12.44 28.15
CA ILE A 430 -6.68 11.05 28.40
C ILE A 430 -6.17 10.17 27.26
N ILE A 431 -6.44 10.53 26.01
CA ILE A 431 -6.02 9.77 24.83
C ILE A 431 -4.49 9.58 24.81
N THR A 432 -3.75 10.64 25.09
CA THR A 432 -2.29 10.61 25.09
C THR A 432 -1.77 9.71 26.21
N SER A 433 -2.31 9.87 27.42
CA SER A 433 -1.88 9.11 28.59
C SER A 433 -2.23 7.62 28.49
N VAL A 434 -3.44 7.27 28.06
CA VAL A 434 -3.86 5.87 27.80
C VAL A 434 -2.97 5.22 26.73
N SER A 435 -2.64 5.95 25.67
CA SER A 435 -1.71 5.46 24.64
C SER A 435 -0.34 5.11 25.23
N ARG A 436 0.17 5.91 26.17
CA ARG A 436 1.44 5.63 26.86
C ARG A 436 1.33 4.41 27.78
N MET A 437 0.25 4.30 28.56
CA MET A 437 0.00 3.16 29.44
C MET A 437 -0.09 1.82 28.66
N LEU A 438 -0.64 1.84 27.45
CA LEU A 438 -0.67 0.68 26.55
C LEU A 438 0.70 0.33 25.94
N GLY A 439 1.74 1.15 26.14
CA GLY A 439 3.08 0.92 25.61
C GLY A 439 3.31 1.44 24.18
N PHE A 440 2.49 2.39 23.71
CA PHE A 440 2.71 3.07 22.43
C PHE A 440 3.55 4.33 22.61
N LYS A 441 4.60 4.46 21.80
CA LYS A 441 5.45 5.67 21.76
C LYS A 441 4.78 6.87 21.10
N SER A 442 3.68 6.67 20.39
CA SER A 442 2.88 7.74 19.79
C SER A 442 1.43 7.29 19.58
N THR A 443 0.50 8.24 19.63
CA THR A 443 -0.93 7.96 19.44
C THR A 443 -1.28 8.02 17.95
N SER A 444 -1.48 6.86 17.32
CA SER A 444 -1.97 6.80 15.94
C SER A 444 -3.41 7.32 15.82
N SER A 445 -3.83 7.74 14.62
CA SER A 445 -5.21 8.19 14.38
C SER A 445 -6.25 7.09 14.63
N LEU A 446 -5.91 5.83 14.34
CA LEU A 446 -6.77 4.69 14.62
C LEU A 446 -6.91 4.45 16.12
N LEU A 447 -5.80 4.47 16.86
CA LEU A 447 -5.82 4.29 18.32
C LEU A 447 -6.56 5.44 19.01
N ARG A 448 -6.32 6.67 18.57
CA ARG A 448 -7.08 7.85 19.02
C ARG A 448 -8.57 7.66 18.84
N LYS A 449 -9.00 7.22 17.65
CA LYS A 449 -10.41 6.96 17.35
C LYS A 449 -11.01 5.91 18.30
N VAL A 450 -10.31 4.79 18.51
CA VAL A 450 -10.77 3.73 19.42
C VAL A 450 -10.90 4.24 20.85
N ILE A 451 -9.93 5.02 21.35
CA ILE A 451 -9.99 5.57 22.71
C ILE A 451 -11.12 6.60 22.83
N SER A 452 -11.30 7.49 21.86
CA SER A 452 -12.43 8.43 21.83
C SER A 452 -13.78 7.70 21.81
N GLU A 453 -13.94 6.65 21.00
CA GLU A 453 -15.15 5.84 20.96
C GLU A 453 -15.47 5.20 22.33
N VAL A 454 -14.44 4.75 23.06
CA VAL A 454 -14.60 4.25 24.44
C VAL A 454 -15.02 5.37 25.39
N ILE A 455 -14.37 6.52 25.37
CA ILE A 455 -14.72 7.68 26.22
C ILE A 455 -16.18 8.09 25.98
N GLU A 456 -16.61 8.21 24.72
CA GLU A 456 -17.99 8.53 24.37
C GLU A 456 -18.99 7.50 24.92
N GLN A 457 -18.63 6.21 24.88
CA GLN A 457 -19.48 5.15 25.40
C GLN A 457 -19.58 5.21 26.94
N GLU A 458 -18.47 5.46 27.63
CA GLU A 458 -18.44 5.63 29.08
C GLU A 458 -19.23 6.86 29.55
N ILE A 459 -19.27 7.93 28.75
CA ILE A 459 -20.12 9.11 28.98
C ILE A 459 -21.61 8.75 28.77
N LYS A 460 -21.95 8.03 27.70
CA LYS A 460 -23.33 7.56 27.45
C LYS A 460 -23.85 6.67 28.57
N ASP A 461 -22.98 5.84 29.13
CA ASP A 461 -23.29 4.95 30.24
C ASP A 461 -23.32 5.67 31.60
N ASN A 462 -23.15 7.01 31.63
CA ASN A 462 -23.10 7.87 32.82
C ASN A 462 -21.99 7.52 33.82
N ARG A 463 -20.96 6.77 33.39
CA ARG A 463 -19.79 6.47 34.23
C ARG A 463 -18.75 7.59 34.18
N LEU A 464 -18.69 8.32 33.07
CA LEU A 464 -17.98 9.59 32.92
C LEU A 464 -18.96 10.72 32.61
N LYS A 465 -18.60 11.96 32.92
CA LYS A 465 -19.35 13.17 32.58
C LYS A 465 -18.42 14.23 32.02
N GLN A 466 -18.92 15.01 31.08
CA GLN A 466 -18.21 16.18 30.58
C GLN A 466 -18.69 17.42 31.33
N GLN A 467 -17.77 18.13 31.99
CA GLN A 467 -18.03 19.35 32.74
C GLN A 467 -16.93 20.38 32.45
N ASP A 468 -17.33 21.57 32.01
CA ASP A 468 -16.42 22.70 31.74
C ASP A 468 -15.23 22.36 30.82
N GLY A 469 -15.45 21.48 29.84
CA GLY A 469 -14.42 21.03 28.89
C GLY A 469 -13.51 19.90 29.39
N LEU A 470 -13.70 19.46 30.64
CA LEU A 470 -13.00 18.33 31.25
C LEU A 470 -13.93 17.11 31.34
N ILE A 471 -13.33 15.92 31.31
CA ILE A 471 -14.01 14.65 31.58
C ILE A 471 -13.74 14.28 33.03
N VAL A 472 -14.80 14.08 33.80
CA VAL A 472 -14.79 13.74 35.24
C VAL A 472 -15.59 12.45 35.49
N ILE A 473 -15.38 11.83 36.65
CA ILE A 473 -16.14 10.62 37.04
C ILE A 473 -17.61 11.01 37.31
N GLY A 474 -18.55 10.22 36.80
CA GLY A 474 -19.97 10.37 37.09
C GLY A 474 -20.33 10.04 38.55
N ASP A 475 -21.52 10.45 39.02
CA ASP A 475 -21.90 10.35 40.45
C ASP A 475 -21.77 8.94 41.03
N ALA A 476 -21.35 8.90 42.31
CA ALA A 476 -20.75 7.83 43.10
C ALA A 476 -21.51 6.48 43.29
N SER A 477 -22.52 6.17 42.48
CA SER A 477 -23.21 4.86 42.50
C SER A 477 -22.54 3.81 41.58
N SER A 478 -21.71 4.25 40.64
CA SER A 478 -21.09 3.42 39.60
C SER A 478 -19.67 2.94 39.90
N ALA A 479 -18.95 3.58 40.83
CA ALA A 479 -17.57 3.25 41.17
C ALA A 479 -17.38 1.85 41.79
N GLN A 480 -18.43 1.27 42.38
CA GLN A 480 -18.36 -0.03 43.06
C GLN A 480 -18.62 -1.24 42.14
N LYS A 481 -18.92 -1.02 40.86
CA LYS A 481 -19.05 -2.08 39.84
C LYS A 481 -17.90 -2.10 38.83
N ALA A 482 -16.88 -1.26 39.02
CA ALA A 482 -15.77 -1.05 38.09
C ALA A 482 -14.46 -1.76 38.48
N ILE A 483 -14.47 -2.63 39.51
CA ILE A 483 -13.34 -3.50 39.88
C ILE A 483 -13.76 -4.96 39.74
#